data_AF-A0A7J8LJ98-F1
#
_entry.id   AF-A0A7J8LJ98-F1
#
_cell.length_a   1.000
_cell.length_b   1.000
_cell.length_c   1.000
_cell.angle_alpha   90.00
_cell.angle_beta   90.00
_cell.angle_gamma   90.00
#
_symmetry.space_group_name_H-M   'P 1'
#
loop_
_entity.id
_entity.type
_entity.pdbx_description
1 polymer ?
#
loop_
_entity_poly.entity_id
_entity_poly.type
_entity_poly.pdbx_seq_one_letter_code
_entity_poly.pdbx_strand_id
1 'polypeptide(L)'
;MALWIGAMYGLFSYKYIEYRQREDVFEVMGHCVCFAKGADETLKLNMALILLPVCRNTITWLRNKTKLGAVVPFDDNLNFHKVIAVGISIGVGIHGISHLACDFPRLLHATPDEYEPIEKYVREQAKSYWHFVKHIEGVTGIIMVVLMAFAFTLATPMFRWGRMKLPKPLDKLTGFNAFWYSHQLFVIVSTLLIVHGIKLFLTKKWYKKTGPVDLDTRVDNTSLLIAMLCHHLNGTHFPLLLHREMTMCVHIRTLGDWTGQLRT
;
A
#
# COMPACT_ATOMS: atom_id res chain seq x y z
N MET A 1 8.00 4.79 16.28
CA MET A 1 7.32 5.77 15.41
C MET A 1 8.28 6.73 14.73
N ALA A 2 9.11 7.48 15.49
CA ALA A 2 10.05 8.45 14.90
C ALA A 2 10.94 7.86 13.79
N LEU A 3 11.47 6.64 13.96
CA LEU A 3 12.25 5.96 12.92
C LEU A 3 11.47 5.73 11.62
N TRP A 4 10.21 5.30 11.71
CA TRP A 4 9.36 5.08 10.54
C TRP A 4 9.03 6.41 9.84
N ILE A 5 8.68 7.45 10.61
CA ILE A 5 8.44 8.80 10.05
C ILE A 5 9.71 9.35 9.38
N GLY A 6 10.87 9.19 10.01
CA GLY A 6 12.16 9.60 9.46
C GLY A 6 12.50 8.86 8.16
N ALA A 7 12.28 7.54 8.11
CA ALA A 7 12.47 6.74 6.90
C ALA A 7 11.51 7.18 5.77
N MET A 8 10.24 7.40 6.09
CA MET A 8 9.22 7.90 5.14
C MET A 8 9.63 9.25 4.56
N TYR A 9 10.00 10.21 5.41
CA TYR A 9 10.44 11.54 4.98
C TYR A 9 11.73 11.48 4.17
N GLY A 10 12.70 10.66 4.59
CA GLY A 10 13.96 10.46 3.90
C GLY A 10 13.78 9.89 2.51
N LEU A 11 13.00 8.80 2.36
CA LEU A 11 12.72 8.17 1.07
C LEU A 11 11.95 9.11 0.13
N PHE A 12 10.91 9.78 0.66
CA PHE A 12 10.15 10.74 -0.11
C PHE A 12 11.05 11.86 -0.63
N SER A 13 11.84 12.47 0.25
CA SER A 13 12.74 13.58 -0.09
C SER A 13 13.83 13.16 -1.06
N TYR A 14 14.40 11.96 -0.87
CA TYR A 14 15.39 11.39 -1.78
C TYR A 14 14.85 11.26 -3.20
N LYS A 15 13.71 10.59 -3.39
CA LYS A 15 13.11 10.44 -4.73
C LYS A 15 12.59 11.75 -5.29
N TYR A 16 12.09 12.65 -4.45
CA TYR A 16 11.67 13.98 -4.88
C TYR A 16 12.85 14.76 -5.47
N ILE A 17 13.99 14.80 -4.77
CA ILE A 17 15.20 15.51 -5.23
C ILE A 17 15.76 14.86 -6.49
N GLU A 18 15.80 13.52 -6.55
CA GLU A 18 16.24 12.78 -7.73
C GLU A 18 15.44 13.18 -8.98
N TYR A 19 14.10 13.21 -8.88
CA TYR A 19 13.25 13.58 -10.00
C TYR A 19 13.25 15.08 -10.32
N ARG A 20 13.53 15.93 -9.33
CA ARG A 20 13.71 17.36 -9.55
C ARG A 20 15.00 17.67 -10.32
N GLN A 21 16.04 16.85 -10.17
CA GLN A 21 17.32 17.00 -10.87
C GLN A 21 17.31 16.39 -12.27
N ARG A 22 16.26 15.64 -12.64
CA ARG A 22 16.07 15.09 -13.99
C ARG A 22 15.36 16.11 -14.87
N GLU A 23 16.12 17.04 -15.44
CA GLU A 23 15.61 18.13 -16.29
C GLU A 23 14.70 17.61 -17.41
N ASP A 24 15.08 16.49 -18.05
CA ASP A 24 14.35 15.84 -19.14
C ASP A 24 12.91 15.39 -18.80
N VAL A 25 12.61 15.19 -17.52
CA VAL A 25 11.26 14.82 -17.06
C VAL A 25 10.63 15.98 -16.28
N PHE A 26 11.44 16.73 -15.53
CA PHE A 26 10.98 17.81 -14.68
C PHE A 26 10.49 19.01 -15.47
N GLU A 27 11.08 19.36 -16.61
CA GLU A 27 10.60 20.48 -17.43
C GLU A 27 9.15 20.29 -17.89
N VAL A 28 8.79 19.05 -18.23
CA VAL A 28 7.44 18.71 -18.71
C VAL A 28 6.45 18.52 -17.55
N MET A 29 6.82 17.68 -16.59
CA MET A 29 5.89 17.20 -15.55
C MET A 29 5.99 18.00 -14.24
N GLY A 30 7.08 18.74 -14.04
CA GLY A 30 7.30 19.62 -12.90
C GLY A 30 7.29 18.90 -11.55
N HIS A 31 6.71 19.55 -10.54
CA HIS A 31 6.64 18.98 -9.20
C HIS A 31 5.73 17.75 -9.09
N CYS A 32 4.82 17.54 -10.04
CA CYS A 32 3.83 16.47 -9.96
C CYS A 32 4.48 15.09 -10.08
N VAL A 33 5.44 14.92 -10.99
CA VAL A 33 6.23 13.68 -11.06
C VAL A 33 7.06 13.46 -9.80
N CYS A 34 7.57 14.52 -9.18
CA CYS A 34 8.36 14.43 -7.94
C CYS A 34 7.49 13.95 -6.77
N PHE A 35 6.28 14.49 -6.63
CA PHE A 35 5.30 14.02 -5.64
C PHE A 35 4.85 12.59 -5.92
N ALA A 36 4.56 12.25 -7.18
CA ALA A 36 4.13 10.91 -7.57
C ALA A 36 5.19 9.84 -7.25
N LYS A 37 6.46 10.14 -7.54
CA LYS A 37 7.60 9.22 -7.32
C LYS A 37 8.07 9.17 -5.88
N GLY A 38 8.05 10.31 -5.17
CA GLY A 38 8.29 10.34 -3.74
C GLY A 38 7.25 9.51 -2.98
N ALA A 39 5.97 9.67 -3.32
CA ALA A 39 4.88 8.91 -2.70
C ALA A 39 4.97 7.41 -3.02
N ASP A 40 5.27 7.04 -4.28
CA ASP A 40 5.51 5.65 -4.68
C ASP A 40 6.60 4.97 -3.82
N GLU A 41 7.71 5.65 -3.58
CA GLU A 41 8.80 5.09 -2.78
C GLU A 41 8.38 4.82 -1.33
N THR A 42 7.61 5.74 -0.75
CA THR A 42 7.03 5.52 0.58
C THR A 42 5.99 4.41 0.60
N LEU A 43 5.23 4.22 -0.49
CA LEU A 43 4.28 3.13 -0.64
C LEU A 43 4.98 1.79 -0.68
N LYS A 44 6.10 1.66 -1.42
CA LYS A 44 6.91 0.44 -1.45
C LYS A 44 7.34 0.02 -0.03
N LEU A 45 7.87 0.97 0.75
CA LEU A 45 8.24 0.73 2.14
C LEU A 45 7.03 0.27 2.97
N ASN A 46 5.90 0.98 2.90
CA ASN A 46 4.75 0.65 3.72
C ASN A 46 4.08 -0.67 3.31
N MET A 47 4.03 -0.99 2.03
CA MET A 47 3.51 -2.27 1.55
C MET A 47 4.40 -3.44 2.00
N ALA A 48 5.72 -3.25 2.06
CA ALA A 48 6.63 -4.21 2.68
C ALA A 48 6.39 -4.35 4.20
N LEU A 49 6.12 -3.25 4.90
CA LEU A 49 5.98 -3.25 6.36
C LEU A 49 4.59 -3.66 6.87
N ILE A 50 3.50 -3.47 6.10
CA ILE A 50 2.12 -3.60 6.60
C ILE A 50 1.78 -5.01 7.13
N LEU A 51 2.43 -6.05 6.61
CA LEU A 51 2.21 -7.44 7.02
C LEU A 51 3.01 -7.83 8.28
N LEU A 52 4.16 -7.20 8.51
CA LEU A 52 5.03 -7.55 9.64
C LEU A 52 4.31 -7.48 11.00
N PRO A 53 3.50 -6.44 11.32
CA PRO A 53 2.79 -6.34 12.58
C PRO A 53 1.61 -7.31 12.75
N VAL A 54 1.19 -8.03 11.71
CA VAL A 54 0.13 -9.05 11.80
C VAL A 54 0.67 -10.48 11.77
N CYS A 55 1.94 -10.67 11.40
CA CYS A 55 2.63 -11.96 11.44
C CYS A 55 3.08 -12.34 12.86
N ARG A 56 2.15 -12.89 13.68
CA ARG A 56 2.36 -13.22 15.10
C ARG A 56 3.61 -14.06 15.38
N ASN A 57 3.90 -15.06 14.55
CA ASN A 57 5.08 -15.92 14.69
C ASN A 57 6.37 -15.13 14.49
N THR A 58 6.42 -14.28 13.46
CA THR A 58 7.57 -13.41 13.15
C THR A 58 7.82 -12.39 14.25
N ILE A 59 6.76 -11.77 14.79
CA ILE A 59 6.88 -10.81 15.89
C ILE A 59 7.39 -11.50 17.15
N THR A 60 6.85 -12.67 17.49
CA THR A 60 7.27 -13.43 18.67
C THR A 60 8.74 -13.86 18.53
N TRP A 61 9.13 -14.29 17.33
CA TRP A 61 10.53 -14.61 17.04
C TRP A 61 11.43 -13.38 17.17
N LEU A 62 11.07 -12.24 16.56
CA LEU A 62 11.84 -10.99 16.66
C LEU A 62 12.00 -10.57 18.12
N ARG A 63 10.93 -10.58 18.90
CA ARG A 63 10.96 -10.22 20.33
C ARG A 63 11.89 -11.12 21.14
N ASN A 64 11.85 -12.43 20.89
CA ASN A 64 12.55 -13.41 21.72
C ASN A 64 13.99 -13.69 21.26
N LYS A 65 14.31 -13.48 19.98
CA LYS A 65 15.61 -13.82 19.38
C LYS A 65 16.49 -12.61 19.07
N THR A 66 15.95 -11.39 19.17
CA THR A 66 16.73 -10.16 18.92
C THR A 66 16.67 -9.22 20.11
N LYS A 67 17.66 -8.33 20.23
CA LYS A 67 17.65 -7.26 21.24
C LYS A 67 16.68 -6.11 20.89
N LEU A 68 15.93 -6.22 19.78
CA LEU A 68 14.98 -5.17 19.35
C LEU A 68 13.82 -5.00 20.32
N GLY A 69 13.50 -6.00 21.15
CA GLY A 69 12.42 -5.90 22.15
C GLY A 69 12.62 -4.80 23.20
N ALA A 70 13.86 -4.30 23.38
CA ALA A 70 14.15 -3.18 24.28
C ALA A 70 13.84 -1.79 23.67
N VAL A 71 13.72 -1.70 22.34
CA VAL A 71 13.56 -0.43 21.60
C VAL A 71 12.25 -0.39 20.83
N VAL A 72 11.74 -1.55 20.41
CA VAL A 72 10.53 -1.69 19.60
C VAL A 72 9.40 -2.24 20.48
N PRO A 73 8.32 -1.47 20.72
CA PRO A 73 7.16 -1.94 21.47
C PRO A 73 6.32 -2.89 20.60
N PHE A 74 6.72 -4.16 20.55
CA PHE A 74 6.07 -5.18 19.74
C PHE A 74 4.62 -5.49 20.17
N ASP A 75 4.22 -5.11 21.38
CA ASP A 75 2.86 -5.31 21.90
C ASP A 75 1.84 -4.34 21.28
N ASP A 76 2.29 -3.23 20.68
CA ASP A 76 1.47 -2.25 19.94
C ASP A 76 1.42 -2.54 18.43
N ASN A 77 1.74 -3.76 18.01
CA ASN A 77 1.84 -4.14 16.59
C ASN A 77 0.56 -3.82 15.78
N LEU A 78 -0.63 -4.07 16.30
CA LEU A 78 -1.90 -3.76 15.62
C LEU A 78 -2.14 -2.26 15.50
N ASN A 79 -1.73 -1.47 16.50
CA ASN A 79 -1.79 0.00 16.42
C ASN A 79 -0.82 0.50 15.35
N PHE A 80 0.37 -0.10 15.26
CA PHE A 80 1.32 0.23 14.20
C PHE A 80 0.81 -0.16 12.80
N HIS A 81 0.16 -1.32 12.64
CA HIS A 81 -0.49 -1.70 11.38
C HIS A 81 -1.50 -0.63 10.92
N LYS A 82 -2.33 -0.10 11.83
CA LYS A 82 -3.26 1.00 11.54
C LYS A 82 -2.54 2.28 11.12
N VAL A 83 -1.43 2.63 11.78
CA VAL A 83 -0.62 3.80 11.42
C VAL A 83 -0.01 3.63 10.02
N ILE A 84 0.53 2.46 9.70
CA ILE A 84 1.03 2.16 8.35
C ILE A 84 -0.10 2.26 7.33
N ALA A 85 -1.30 1.75 7.63
CA ALA A 85 -2.46 1.86 6.74
C ALA A 85 -2.87 3.32 6.45
N VAL A 86 -2.75 4.22 7.44
CA VAL A 86 -2.93 5.66 7.24
C VAL A 86 -1.82 6.21 6.33
N GLY A 87 -0.56 5.83 6.55
CA GLY A 87 0.55 6.18 5.68
C GLY A 87 0.34 5.73 4.22
N ILE A 88 -0.16 4.50 4.02
CA ILE A 88 -0.52 3.97 2.70
C ILE A 88 -1.64 4.81 2.08
N SER A 89 -2.69 5.14 2.84
CA SER A 89 -3.80 5.97 2.35
C SER A 89 -3.32 7.32 1.82
N ILE A 90 -2.43 7.99 2.57
CA ILE A 90 -1.84 9.27 2.19
C ILE A 90 -0.95 9.11 0.95
N GLY A 91 -0.08 8.10 0.93
CA GLY A 91 0.80 7.82 -0.20
C GLY A 91 0.02 7.54 -1.48
N VAL A 92 -1.03 6.71 -1.42
CA VAL A 92 -1.91 6.40 -2.56
C VAL A 92 -2.63 7.66 -3.03
N GLY A 93 -3.10 8.51 -2.11
CA GLY A 93 -3.72 9.79 -2.44
C GLY A 93 -2.76 10.70 -3.20
N ILE A 94 -1.56 10.94 -2.66
CA ILE A 94 -0.56 11.81 -3.32
C ILE A 94 -0.15 11.22 -4.68
N HIS A 95 0.17 9.92 -4.74
CA HIS A 95 0.58 9.24 -5.96
C HIS A 95 -0.52 9.29 -7.04
N GLY A 96 -1.74 8.87 -6.70
CA GLY A 96 -2.87 8.81 -7.61
C GLY A 96 -3.34 10.19 -8.08
N ILE A 97 -3.44 11.17 -7.17
CA ILE A 97 -3.82 12.54 -7.53
C ILE A 97 -2.75 13.17 -8.41
N SER A 98 -1.45 13.00 -8.10
CA SER A 98 -0.38 13.55 -8.93
C SER A 98 -0.44 12.99 -10.35
N HIS A 99 -0.67 11.68 -10.51
CA HIS A 99 -0.83 11.08 -11.83
C HIS A 99 -2.08 11.55 -12.58
N LEU A 100 -3.26 11.46 -11.96
CA LEU A 100 -4.54 11.73 -12.62
C LEU A 100 -4.81 13.23 -12.82
N ALA A 101 -4.54 14.05 -11.81
CA ALA A 101 -4.92 15.46 -11.81
C ALA A 101 -3.82 16.40 -12.32
N CYS A 102 -2.57 15.93 -12.43
CA CYS A 102 -1.47 16.80 -12.84
C CYS A 102 -0.60 16.22 -13.96
N ASP A 103 -0.04 15.03 -13.81
CA ASP A 103 0.88 14.45 -14.79
C ASP A 103 0.20 14.22 -16.14
N PHE A 104 -0.96 13.54 -16.14
CA PHE A 104 -1.69 13.25 -17.38
C PHE A 104 -2.17 14.54 -18.09
N PRO A 105 -2.75 15.53 -17.40
CA PRO A 105 -3.05 16.82 -18.02
C PRO A 105 -1.81 17.54 -18.56
N ARG A 106 -0.68 17.53 -17.86
CA ARG A 106 0.56 18.18 -18.34
C ARG A 106 1.10 17.52 -19.60
N LEU A 107 1.15 16.19 -19.64
CA LEU A 107 1.58 15.45 -20.83
C LEU A 107 0.66 15.67 -22.04
N LEU A 108 -0.64 15.81 -21.80
CA LEU A 108 -1.64 16.07 -22.84
C LEU A 108 -1.52 17.48 -23.44
N HIS A 109 -1.15 18.48 -22.63
CA HIS A 109 -1.07 19.88 -23.05
C HIS A 109 0.34 20.38 -23.37
N ALA A 110 1.37 19.54 -23.21
CA ALA A 110 2.74 19.87 -23.58
C ALA A 110 2.82 20.22 -25.07
N THR A 111 3.50 21.31 -25.42
CA THR A 111 3.83 21.62 -26.81
C THR A 111 4.79 20.57 -27.38
N PRO A 112 4.89 20.40 -28.72
CA PRO A 112 5.83 19.44 -29.31
C PRO A 112 7.28 19.63 -28.83
N ASP A 113 7.72 20.89 -28.70
CA ASP A 113 9.06 21.25 -28.22
C ASP A 113 9.25 20.88 -26.74
N GLU A 114 8.22 21.08 -25.90
CA GLU A 114 8.24 20.63 -24.49
C GLU A 114 8.15 19.11 -24.37
N TYR A 115 7.60 18.41 -25.36
CA TYR A 115 7.43 16.96 -25.32
C TYR A 115 8.67 16.20 -25.80
N GLU A 116 9.51 16.82 -26.64
CA GLU A 116 10.73 16.24 -27.20
C GLU A 116 11.63 15.55 -26.14
N PRO A 117 11.89 16.14 -24.95
CA PRO A 117 12.74 15.51 -23.94
C PRO A 117 12.14 14.22 -23.35
N ILE A 118 10.81 14.09 -23.33
CA ILE A 118 10.10 12.94 -22.76
C ILE A 118 9.72 11.88 -23.81
N GLU A 119 9.85 12.17 -25.10
CA GLU A 119 9.55 11.26 -26.21
C GLU A 119 10.32 9.93 -26.12
N LYS A 120 11.58 9.99 -25.66
CA LYS A 120 12.39 8.79 -25.37
C LYS A 120 11.78 7.85 -24.32
N TYR A 121 10.88 8.34 -23.49
CA TYR A 121 10.17 7.57 -22.47
C TYR A 121 8.70 7.31 -22.86
N VAL A 122 8.08 8.26 -23.55
CA VAL A 122 6.68 8.21 -23.98
C VAL A 122 6.64 8.47 -25.49
N ARG A 123 6.82 7.40 -26.27
CA ARG A 123 7.06 7.46 -27.73
C ARG A 123 6.06 8.30 -28.52
N GLU A 124 4.78 8.26 -28.15
CA GLU A 124 3.75 9.00 -28.86
C GLU A 124 3.00 9.88 -27.88
N GLN A 125 2.87 11.16 -28.23
CA GLN A 125 2.06 12.09 -27.46
C GLN A 125 0.59 11.69 -27.57
N ALA A 126 0.01 11.37 -26.42
CA ALA A 126 -1.39 10.99 -26.34
C ALA A 126 -2.30 12.16 -26.72
N LYS A 127 -3.26 11.92 -27.62
CA LYS A 127 -4.24 12.93 -28.05
C LYS A 127 -5.46 13.05 -27.13
N SER A 128 -5.56 12.21 -26.11
CA SER A 128 -6.69 12.17 -25.18
C SER A 128 -6.27 11.67 -23.81
N TYR A 129 -6.83 12.27 -22.76
CA TYR A 129 -6.66 11.83 -21.37
C TYR A 129 -6.98 10.34 -21.17
N TRP A 130 -7.99 9.83 -21.89
CA TRP A 130 -8.40 8.43 -21.81
C TRP A 130 -7.34 7.44 -22.26
N HIS A 131 -6.36 7.87 -23.06
CA HIS A 131 -5.21 7.05 -23.42
C HIS A 131 -4.43 6.59 -22.17
N PHE A 132 -4.16 7.53 -21.25
CA PHE A 132 -3.43 7.24 -20.01
C PHE A 132 -4.27 6.40 -19.04
N VAL A 133 -5.56 6.73 -18.90
CA VAL A 133 -6.48 6.03 -18.00
C VAL A 133 -6.75 4.59 -18.43
N LYS A 134 -6.92 4.34 -19.74
CA LYS A 134 -7.17 3.00 -20.28
C LYS A 134 -5.90 2.17 -20.43
N HIS A 135 -4.72 2.78 -20.31
CA HIS A 135 -3.48 2.04 -20.24
C HIS A 135 -3.47 1.12 -19.01
N ILE A 136 -2.69 0.03 -19.07
CA ILE A 136 -2.65 -1.00 -18.02
C ILE A 136 -2.39 -0.38 -16.64
N GLU A 137 -1.49 0.60 -16.57
CA GLU A 137 -1.15 1.30 -15.33
C GLU A 137 -2.34 2.10 -14.76
N GLY A 138 -3.08 2.82 -15.62
CA GLY A 138 -4.26 3.58 -15.22
C GLY A 138 -5.38 2.66 -14.72
N VAL A 139 -5.68 1.59 -15.47
CA VAL A 139 -6.76 0.65 -15.12
C VAL A 139 -6.44 -0.11 -13.83
N THR A 140 -5.22 -0.65 -13.71
CA THR A 140 -4.80 -1.37 -12.50
C THR A 140 -4.78 -0.45 -11.28
N GLY A 141 -4.27 0.77 -11.42
CA GLY A 141 -4.27 1.80 -10.37
C GLY A 141 -5.68 2.14 -9.87
N ILE A 142 -6.63 2.39 -10.78
CA ILE A 142 -8.01 2.72 -10.43
C ILE A 142 -8.70 1.55 -9.73
N ILE A 143 -8.54 0.31 -10.24
CA ILE A 143 -9.10 -0.89 -9.60
C ILE A 143 -8.55 -1.04 -8.18
N MET A 144 -7.23 -0.88 -7.99
CA MET A 144 -6.62 -0.94 -6.66
C MET A 144 -7.20 0.11 -5.71
N VAL A 145 -7.31 1.37 -6.15
CA VAL A 145 -7.87 2.46 -5.33
C VAL A 145 -9.31 2.15 -4.91
N VAL A 146 -10.16 1.64 -5.81
CA VAL A 146 -11.55 1.29 -5.49
C VAL A 146 -11.61 0.16 -4.46
N LEU A 147 -10.83 -0.91 -4.66
CA LEU A 147 -10.78 -2.04 -3.72
C LEU A 147 -10.26 -1.61 -2.34
N MET A 148 -9.23 -0.77 -2.31
CA MET A 148 -8.67 -0.21 -1.07
C MET A 148 -9.66 0.71 -0.36
N ALA A 149 -10.36 1.59 -1.09
CA ALA A 149 -11.38 2.46 -0.51
C ALA A 149 -12.48 1.64 0.17
N PHE A 150 -12.92 0.56 -0.47
CA PHE A 150 -13.90 -0.37 0.12
C PHE A 150 -13.35 -1.04 1.39
N ALA A 151 -12.17 -1.64 1.32
CA ALA A 151 -11.55 -2.32 2.46
C ALA A 151 -11.26 -1.38 3.64
N PHE A 152 -10.76 -0.17 3.38
CA PHE A 152 -10.44 0.81 4.42
C PHE A 152 -11.70 1.39 5.06
N THR A 153 -12.74 1.65 4.27
CA THR A 153 -14.04 2.11 4.79
C THR A 153 -14.62 1.09 5.77
N LEU A 154 -14.64 -0.19 5.38
CA LEU A 154 -15.15 -1.27 6.21
C LEU A 154 -14.25 -1.60 7.43
N ALA A 155 -12.97 -1.25 7.36
CA ALA A 155 -12.04 -1.35 8.49
C ALA A 155 -12.21 -0.23 9.54
N THR A 156 -12.89 0.87 9.20
CA THR A 156 -13.14 1.95 10.17
C THR A 156 -13.98 1.46 11.36
N PRO A 157 -13.75 1.97 12.58
CA PRO A 157 -14.47 1.50 13.77
C PRO A 157 -16.00 1.59 13.66
N MET A 158 -16.51 2.60 12.95
CA MET A 158 -17.95 2.82 12.80
C MET A 158 -18.63 1.69 12.01
N PHE A 159 -18.02 1.27 10.89
CA PHE A 159 -18.53 0.17 10.05
C PHE A 159 -18.23 -1.18 10.69
N ARG A 160 -17.00 -1.37 11.20
CA ARG A 160 -16.54 -2.63 11.79
C ARG A 160 -17.31 -3.01 13.05
N TRP A 161 -17.74 -2.03 13.87
CA TRP A 161 -18.57 -2.28 15.05
C TRP A 161 -20.08 -2.31 14.77
N GLY A 162 -20.51 -2.21 13.50
CA GLY A 162 -21.94 -2.26 13.16
C GLY A 162 -22.75 -1.08 13.68
N ARG A 163 -22.10 0.07 13.98
CA ARG A 163 -22.78 1.27 14.51
C ARG A 163 -23.49 2.07 13.42
N MET A 164 -23.12 1.85 12.16
CA MET A 164 -23.78 2.44 11.00
C MET A 164 -25.06 1.67 10.67
N LYS A 165 -26.21 2.36 10.69
CA LYS A 165 -27.49 1.80 10.23
C LYS A 165 -27.66 2.11 8.74
N LEU A 166 -27.36 1.13 7.89
CA LEU A 166 -27.55 1.25 6.43
C LEU A 166 -28.92 0.68 6.00
N PRO A 167 -29.54 1.21 4.93
CA PRO A 167 -30.75 0.65 4.37
C PRO A 167 -30.48 -0.73 3.75
N LYS A 168 -31.47 -1.64 3.76
CA LYS A 168 -31.35 -2.94 3.09
C LYS A 168 -31.19 -2.72 1.56
N PRO A 169 -30.29 -3.44 0.88
CA PRO A 169 -29.50 -4.60 1.33
C PRO A 169 -28.09 -4.29 1.88
N LEU A 170 -27.77 -3.01 2.11
CA LEU A 170 -26.42 -2.56 2.52
C LEU A 170 -26.14 -2.79 4.01
N ASP A 171 -27.12 -3.18 4.81
CA ASP A 171 -26.96 -3.56 6.22
C ASP A 171 -25.93 -4.69 6.41
N LYS A 172 -25.83 -5.60 5.44
CA LYS A 172 -24.82 -6.67 5.38
C LYS A 172 -23.37 -6.18 5.23
N LEU A 173 -23.16 -4.91 4.85
CA LEU A 173 -21.84 -4.28 4.73
C LEU A 173 -21.36 -3.68 6.07
N THR A 174 -21.90 -4.13 7.19
CA THR A 174 -21.50 -3.66 8.53
C THR A 174 -21.16 -4.85 9.44
N GLY A 175 -20.34 -4.60 10.46
CA GLY A 175 -19.90 -5.61 11.41
C GLY A 175 -18.59 -6.30 11.07
N PHE A 176 -18.16 -7.20 11.96
CA PHE A 176 -16.83 -7.83 11.89
C PHE A 176 -16.65 -8.75 10.68
N ASN A 177 -17.70 -9.47 10.26
CA ASN A 177 -17.63 -10.34 9.08
C ASN A 177 -17.39 -9.53 7.80
N ALA A 178 -18.08 -8.40 7.64
CA ALA A 178 -17.89 -7.50 6.49
C ALA A 178 -16.45 -6.96 6.46
N PHE A 179 -15.92 -6.55 7.62
CA PHE A 179 -14.52 -6.19 7.76
C PHE A 179 -13.59 -7.34 7.34
N TRP A 180 -13.78 -8.54 7.88
CA TRP A 180 -12.89 -9.68 7.62
C TRP A 180 -12.82 -10.05 6.14
N TYR A 181 -13.97 -10.21 5.48
CA TYR A 181 -14.03 -10.57 4.07
C TYR A 181 -13.48 -9.46 3.17
N SER A 182 -13.81 -8.20 3.46
CA SER A 182 -13.25 -7.08 2.69
C SER A 182 -11.75 -6.91 2.89
N HIS A 183 -11.19 -7.27 4.05
CA HIS A 183 -9.74 -7.25 4.28
C HIS A 183 -8.99 -8.28 3.42
N GLN A 184 -9.63 -9.39 3.02
CA GLN A 184 -9.01 -10.36 2.11
C GLN A 184 -8.75 -9.78 0.70
N LEU A 185 -9.38 -8.66 0.33
CA LEU A 185 -9.09 -7.94 -0.92
C LEU A 185 -7.63 -7.51 -1.01
N PHE A 186 -6.90 -7.45 0.11
CA PHE A 186 -5.45 -7.24 0.14
C PHE A 186 -4.68 -8.22 -0.76
N VAL A 187 -5.12 -9.47 -0.91
CA VAL A 187 -4.48 -10.45 -1.81
C VAL A 187 -4.60 -10.01 -3.28
N ILE A 188 -5.79 -9.54 -3.65
CA ILE A 188 -6.07 -9.03 -5.01
C ILE A 188 -5.28 -7.74 -5.25
N VAL A 189 -5.34 -6.79 -4.31
CA VAL A 189 -4.61 -5.52 -4.40
C VAL A 189 -3.10 -5.76 -4.48
N SER A 190 -2.55 -6.70 -3.72
CA SER A 190 -1.12 -7.06 -3.79
C SER A 190 -0.74 -7.61 -5.16
N THR A 191 -1.55 -8.50 -5.72
CA THR A 191 -1.33 -9.05 -7.07
C THR A 191 -1.39 -7.93 -8.13
N LEU A 192 -2.38 -7.05 -8.04
CA LEU A 192 -2.50 -5.90 -8.94
C LEU A 192 -1.35 -4.92 -8.79
N LEU A 193 -0.84 -4.71 -7.58
CA LEU A 193 0.31 -3.85 -7.32
C LEU A 193 1.57 -4.40 -7.99
N ILE A 194 1.77 -5.73 -7.94
CA ILE A 194 2.88 -6.39 -8.65
C ILE A 194 2.74 -6.16 -10.16
N VAL A 195 1.55 -6.32 -10.74
CA VAL A 195 1.31 -6.09 -12.17
C VAL A 195 1.55 -4.63 -12.54
N HIS A 196 1.03 -3.70 -11.75
CA HIS A 196 1.19 -2.25 -11.89
C HIS A 196 2.67 -1.84 -11.83
N GLY A 197 3.44 -2.39 -10.88
CA GLY A 197 4.87 -2.10 -10.76
C GLY A 197 5.71 -2.71 -11.89
N ILE A 198 5.44 -3.97 -12.25
CA ILE A 198 6.23 -4.71 -13.26
C ILE A 198 6.04 -4.11 -14.66
N LYS A 199 4.84 -3.68 -15.04
CA LYS A 199 4.60 -3.12 -16.39
C LYS A 199 5.20 -1.71 -16.55
N LEU A 200 5.32 -0.96 -15.45
CA LEU A 200 6.10 0.27 -15.39
C LEU A 200 7.62 0.01 -15.52
N PHE A 201 8.11 -1.12 -15.00
CA PHE A 201 9.51 -1.53 -15.10
C PHE A 201 9.84 -2.18 -16.45
N LEU A 202 8.90 -2.89 -17.07
CA LEU A 202 9.08 -3.59 -18.35
C LEU A 202 8.93 -2.68 -19.57
N THR A 203 8.18 -1.58 -19.47
CA THR A 203 8.30 -0.47 -20.43
C THR A 203 9.67 0.22 -20.32
N LYS A 204 10.35 0.07 -19.18
CA LYS A 204 11.68 0.59 -18.85
C LYS A 204 12.77 -0.49 -18.78
N LYS A 205 12.92 -1.31 -19.83
CA LYS A 205 14.30 -1.78 -20.11
C LYS A 205 15.15 -0.55 -20.49
N TRP A 206 15.72 0.08 -19.47
CA TRP A 206 17.17 0.10 -19.32
C TRP A 206 17.99 0.84 -20.38
N TYR A 207 17.44 1.85 -21.07
CA TYR A 207 18.19 2.46 -22.17
C TYR A 207 19.35 3.39 -21.75
N LYS A 208 19.48 3.83 -20.49
CA LYS A 208 20.72 4.48 -20.04
C LYS A 208 21.05 4.17 -18.58
N LYS A 209 21.96 3.20 -18.44
CA LYS A 209 23.03 3.15 -17.44
C LYS A 209 23.63 4.56 -17.29
N THR A 210 23.70 5.13 -16.09
CA THR A 210 24.68 6.17 -15.69
C THR A 210 24.48 6.56 -14.22
N GLY A 211 25.34 6.06 -13.33
CA GLY A 211 25.44 6.50 -11.94
C GLY A 211 25.87 5.38 -10.99
N PRO A 212 26.99 5.51 -10.26
CA PRO A 212 27.36 4.55 -9.23
C PRO A 212 26.61 4.93 -7.95
N VAL A 213 25.35 4.51 -7.81
CA VAL A 213 24.59 4.17 -6.57
C VAL A 213 23.15 3.93 -7.02
N ASP A 214 22.92 2.80 -7.69
CA ASP A 214 21.56 2.27 -7.92
C ASP A 214 21.16 1.40 -6.73
N LEU A 215 20.55 2.03 -5.71
CA LEU A 215 19.82 1.31 -4.65
C LEU A 215 18.44 0.80 -5.13
N ASP A 216 18.00 1.20 -6.33
CA ASP A 216 16.70 0.84 -6.91
C ASP A 216 16.64 -0.63 -7.38
N THR A 217 17.79 -1.30 -7.57
CA THR A 217 17.86 -2.69 -8.07
C THR A 217 18.02 -3.76 -6.99
N ARG A 218 17.99 -3.42 -5.69
CA ARG A 218 18.29 -4.43 -4.64
C ARG A 218 17.26 -4.61 -3.54
N VAL A 219 16.14 -3.89 -3.59
CA VAL A 219 14.96 -4.24 -2.79
C VAL A 219 13.82 -4.52 -3.74
N ASP A 220 13.82 -5.74 -4.29
CA ASP A 220 12.58 -6.37 -4.78
C ASP A 220 11.63 -6.48 -3.56
N ASN A 221 10.95 -5.39 -3.23
CA ASN A 221 9.87 -5.36 -2.24
C ASN A 221 8.77 -6.35 -2.63
N THR A 222 8.68 -6.67 -3.93
CA THR A 222 7.97 -7.82 -4.51
C THR A 222 8.35 -9.14 -3.84
N SER A 223 9.64 -9.48 -3.74
CA SER A 223 10.10 -10.72 -3.11
C SER A 223 9.84 -10.74 -1.60
N LEU A 224 9.99 -9.60 -0.92
CA LEU A 224 9.69 -9.49 0.52
C LEU A 224 8.19 -9.59 0.80
N LEU A 225 7.36 -8.91 0.00
CA LEU A 225 5.89 -8.98 0.07
C LEU A 225 5.41 -10.40 -0.23
N ILE A 226 5.95 -11.07 -1.26
CA ILE A 226 5.65 -12.46 -1.59
C ILE A 226 6.07 -13.39 -0.44
N ALA A 227 7.27 -13.22 0.13
CA ALA A 227 7.72 -14.03 1.26
C ALA A 227 6.83 -13.85 2.50
N MET A 228 6.41 -12.62 2.80
CA MET A 228 5.50 -12.32 3.92
C MET A 228 4.07 -12.82 3.66
N LEU A 229 3.58 -12.71 2.42
CA LEU A 229 2.31 -13.28 1.97
C LEU A 229 2.31 -14.80 2.13
N CYS A 230 3.34 -15.49 1.63
CA CYS A 230 3.50 -16.93 1.79
C CYS A 230 3.58 -17.34 3.26
N HIS A 231 4.30 -16.58 4.09
CA HIS A 231 4.40 -16.86 5.53
C HIS A 231 3.08 -16.59 6.28
N HIS A 232 2.31 -15.57 5.88
CA HIS A 232 0.99 -15.29 6.42
C HIS A 232 -0.02 -16.38 6.03
N LEU A 233 -0.09 -16.73 4.74
CA LEU A 233 -0.99 -17.74 4.21
C LEU A 233 -0.68 -19.15 4.74
N ASN A 234 0.59 -19.49 4.98
CA ASN A 234 0.98 -20.73 5.65
C ASN A 234 0.63 -20.74 7.16
N GLY A 235 0.46 -19.57 7.78
CA GLY A 235 0.07 -19.43 9.18
C GLY A 235 -1.45 -19.36 9.42
N THR A 236 -2.24 -19.12 8.36
CA THR A 236 -3.71 -19.09 8.43
C THR A 236 -4.30 -20.50 8.34
N HIS A 237 -4.09 -21.32 9.37
CA HIS A 237 -4.98 -22.47 9.59
C HIS A 237 -6.36 -21.95 10.02
N PHE A 238 -7.36 -22.25 9.21
CA PHE A 238 -8.78 -22.02 9.50
C PHE A 238 -9.19 -22.83 10.74
N PRO A 239 -9.86 -22.27 11.77
CA PRO A 239 -10.56 -23.07 12.75
C PRO A 239 -11.96 -23.38 12.21
N LEU A 240 -12.07 -24.47 11.43
CA LEU A 240 -13.35 -25.02 11.00
C LEU A 240 -13.55 -26.29 11.82
N LEU A 241 -14.51 -26.21 12.76
CA LEU A 241 -15.09 -27.30 13.56
C LEU A 241 -14.18 -28.03 14.56
N LEU A 242 -14.50 -27.90 15.85
CA LEU A 242 -15.03 -29.05 16.62
C LEU A 242 -15.51 -28.65 18.02
N HIS A 243 -16.79 -28.93 18.21
CA HIS A 243 -17.50 -29.08 19.47
C HIS A 243 -16.77 -30.12 20.35
N ARG A 244 -16.20 -29.72 21.48
CA ARG A 244 -16.00 -30.59 22.65
C ARG A 244 -15.78 -29.74 23.89
N GLU A 245 -16.64 -29.97 24.87
CA GLU A 245 -16.68 -29.26 26.13
C GLU A 245 -15.39 -29.44 26.93
N MET A 246 -14.73 -28.32 27.23
CA MET A 246 -13.87 -28.15 28.39
C MET A 246 -14.19 -26.79 28.96
N THR A 247 -14.86 -26.76 30.12
CA THR A 247 -15.15 -25.55 30.87
C THR A 247 -13.86 -25.00 31.47
N MET A 248 -13.13 -24.24 30.67
CA MET A 248 -12.00 -23.40 31.13
C MET A 248 -12.57 -22.03 31.50
N CYS A 249 -12.53 -21.67 32.78
CA CYS A 249 -12.97 -20.34 33.24
C CYS A 249 -11.90 -19.30 32.86
N VAL A 250 -12.12 -18.57 31.77
CA VAL A 250 -11.22 -17.51 31.31
C VAL A 250 -11.75 -16.16 31.77
N HIS A 251 -10.99 -15.46 32.62
CA HIS A 251 -11.28 -14.07 32.98
C HIS A 251 -10.87 -13.15 31.82
N ILE A 252 -11.76 -12.96 30.85
CA ILE A 252 -11.54 -12.09 29.70
C ILE A 252 -11.75 -10.64 30.14
N ARG A 253 -10.65 -9.88 30.31
CA ARG A 253 -10.74 -8.41 30.37
C ARG A 253 -11.11 -7.89 28.97
N THR A 254 -12.08 -6.99 28.88
CA THR A 254 -12.43 -6.29 27.63
C THR A 254 -11.26 -5.41 27.21
N LEU A 255 -10.37 -5.97 26.39
CA LEU A 255 -9.15 -5.32 25.91
C LEU A 255 -9.16 -5.09 24.39
N GLY A 256 -10.17 -5.61 23.65
CA GLY A 256 -10.26 -5.42 22.20
C GLY A 256 -11.48 -6.07 21.52
N ASP A 257 -11.49 -5.98 20.19
CA ASP A 257 -12.63 -6.20 19.29
C ASP A 257 -13.30 -7.58 19.38
N TRP A 258 -12.54 -8.63 19.66
CA TRP A 258 -13.05 -10.01 19.83
C TRP A 258 -13.69 -10.23 21.21
N THR A 259 -13.21 -9.54 22.24
CA THR A 259 -13.70 -9.70 23.63
C THR A 259 -15.05 -9.01 23.88
N GLY A 260 -15.44 -8.05 23.04
CA GLY A 260 -16.73 -7.37 23.12
C GLY A 260 -17.89 -8.20 22.57
N GLN A 261 -17.67 -8.97 21.50
CA GLN A 261 -18.68 -9.85 20.90
C GLN A 261 -18.97 -11.09 21.75
N LEU A 262 -18.01 -11.53 22.57
CA LEU A 262 -18.20 -12.63 23.52
C LEU A 262 -19.05 -12.26 24.75
N ARG A 263 -19.33 -10.97 24.95
CA ARG A 263 -20.06 -10.46 26.12
C ARG A 263 -21.56 -10.22 25.86
N THR A 264 -21.99 -10.28 24.61
CA THR A 264 -23.39 -10.16 24.16
C THR A 264 -23.91 -11.50 23.73
#